data_AF-A0A7S0TV30-F1
#
_entry.id   AF-A0A7S0TV30-F1
#
_cell.length_a   1.000
_cell.length_b   1.000
_cell.length_c   1.000
_cell.angle_alpha   90.00
_cell.angle_beta   90.00
_cell.angle_gamma   90.00
#
_symmetry.space_group_name_H-M   'P 1'
#
loop_
_entity.id
_entity.type
_entity.pdbx_description
1 polymer ?
#
loop_
_entity_poly.entity_id
_entity_poly.type
_entity_poly.pdbx_seq_one_letter_code
_entity_poly.pdbx_strand_id
1 'polypeptide(L)'
;TVASTGEAVKWTTPLGLKVIQPYKDEKPHEVKTVVQRVRLVSRENMPVKKQKQKTAFPPNFVHSLDSTHLLMTALKYCARGKTFAGVHDSYWTHACDVEELALELREQFIKLYKLPILEDLERELLEYYPHLEGKLPPIPKKGDLDLEVVKRSPYFFS
;
A
#
# COMPACT_ATOMS: atom_id res chain seq x y z
N THR A 1 10.40 -9.88 -15.05
CA THR A 1 9.73 -9.35 -13.83
C THR A 1 10.68 -8.37 -13.18
N VAL A 2 10.21 -7.36 -12.43
CA VAL A 2 11.08 -6.37 -11.75
C VAL A 2 12.23 -7.06 -11.01
N ALA A 3 11.92 -8.03 -10.15
CA ALA A 3 12.95 -8.70 -9.35
C ALA A 3 13.96 -9.55 -10.15
N SER A 4 13.74 -9.79 -11.45
CA SER A 4 14.69 -10.56 -12.27
C SER A 4 16.01 -9.83 -12.51
N THR A 5 16.01 -8.49 -12.49
CA THR A 5 17.21 -7.63 -12.67
C THR A 5 18.00 -7.40 -11.38
N GLY A 6 17.58 -7.99 -10.25
CA GLY A 6 18.25 -7.76 -8.97
C GLY A 6 17.73 -6.54 -8.22
N GLU A 7 16.73 -5.85 -8.76
CA GLU A 7 16.14 -4.65 -8.16
C GLU A 7 14.90 -4.98 -7.31
N ALA A 8 14.70 -4.21 -6.24
CA ALA A 8 13.50 -4.30 -5.41
C ALA A 8 12.33 -3.59 -6.11
N VAL A 9 11.11 -4.09 -5.92
CA VAL A 9 9.91 -3.42 -6.42
C VAL A 9 9.66 -2.13 -5.64
N LYS A 10 9.43 -1.03 -6.34
CA LYS A 10 9.07 0.26 -5.78
C LYS A 10 7.89 0.88 -6.53
N TRP A 11 7.08 1.65 -5.81
CA TRP A 11 5.96 2.42 -6.34
C TRP A 11 5.70 3.64 -5.44
N THR A 12 4.88 4.56 -5.90
CA THR A 12 4.46 5.73 -5.15
C THR A 12 2.96 5.68 -4.91
N THR A 13 2.54 5.88 -3.67
CA THR A 13 1.12 5.98 -3.33
C THR A 13 0.50 7.26 -3.92
N PRO A 14 -0.83 7.35 -4.07
CA PRO A 14 -1.49 8.58 -4.51
C PRO A 14 -1.25 9.83 -3.63
N LEU A 15 -0.77 9.65 -2.39
CA LEU A 15 -0.34 10.75 -1.51
C LEU A 15 1.15 11.11 -1.65
N GLY A 16 1.88 10.51 -2.59
CA GLY A 16 3.29 10.80 -2.84
C GLY A 16 4.27 10.02 -1.94
N LEU A 17 3.80 9.11 -1.08
CA LEU A 17 4.70 8.25 -0.31
C LEU A 17 5.36 7.21 -1.22
N LYS A 18 6.69 7.23 -1.31
CA LYS A 18 7.48 6.22 -2.01
C LYS A 18 7.61 4.96 -1.17
N VAL A 19 7.21 3.82 -1.72
CA VAL A 19 7.26 2.51 -1.09
C VAL A 19 8.29 1.63 -1.80
N ILE A 20 9.14 0.95 -1.04
CA ILE A 20 10.17 0.03 -1.55
C ILE A 20 10.07 -1.28 -0.76
N GLN A 21 9.99 -2.41 -1.46
CA GLN A 21 9.95 -3.70 -0.79
C GLN A 21 11.35 -4.13 -0.28
N PRO A 22 11.52 -4.39 1.03
CA PRO A 22 12.85 -4.62 1.62
C PRO A 22 13.34 -6.07 1.48
N TYR A 23 12.66 -6.92 0.69
CA TYR A 23 12.95 -8.35 0.68
C TYR A 23 14.26 -8.67 -0.04
N LYS A 24 15.30 -8.88 0.77
CA LYS A 24 16.64 -9.35 0.36
C LYS A 24 16.89 -10.76 0.89
N ASP A 25 17.84 -11.45 0.26
CA ASP A 25 18.28 -12.78 0.70
C ASP A 25 19.22 -12.65 1.89
N GLU A 26 18.65 -12.46 3.08
CA GLU A 26 19.42 -12.32 4.32
C GLU A 26 20.12 -13.63 4.68
N LYS A 27 21.44 -13.59 4.90
CA LYS A 27 22.22 -14.70 5.41
C LYS A 27 22.53 -14.46 6.89
N PRO A 28 21.72 -15.02 7.81
CA PRO A 28 22.01 -14.90 9.23
C PRO A 28 23.30 -15.65 9.54
N HIS A 29 24.20 -15.00 10.28
CA HIS A 29 25.37 -15.61 10.89
C HIS A 29 25.08 -15.85 12.37
N GLU A 30 25.16 -17.09 12.81
CA GLU A 30 24.92 -17.44 14.22
C GLU A 30 26.26 -17.65 14.92
N VAL A 31 26.49 -16.87 15.99
CA VAL A 31 27.66 -16.99 16.85
C VAL A 31 27.23 -17.70 18.13
N LYS A 32 27.71 -18.92 18.32
CA LYS A 32 27.49 -19.68 19.56
C LYS A 32 28.51 -19.24 20.61
N THR A 33 28.01 -18.76 21.75
CA THR A 33 28.81 -18.44 22.93
C THR A 33 28.56 -19.48 24.03
N VAL A 34 29.28 -19.36 25.15
CA VAL A 34 29.10 -20.22 26.33
C VAL A 34 27.72 -20.06 26.97
N VAL A 35 27.11 -18.87 26.87
CA VAL A 35 25.85 -18.55 27.56
C VAL A 35 24.64 -18.56 26.62
N GLN A 36 24.82 -18.19 25.35
CA GLN A 36 23.71 -18.08 24.39
C GLN A 36 24.16 -18.18 22.92
N ARG A 37 23.19 -18.24 22.01
CA ARG A 37 23.40 -18.09 20.56
C ARG A 37 22.99 -16.68 20.13
N VAL A 38 23.90 -15.96 19.48
CA VAL A 38 23.65 -14.61 18.96
C VAL A 38 23.49 -14.69 17.45
N ARG A 39 22.36 -14.19 16.92
CA ARG A 39 22.08 -14.15 15.49
C ARG A 39 22.39 -12.76 14.92
N LEU A 40 23.42 -12.68 14.09
CA LEU A 40 23.81 -11.48 13.36
C LEU A 40 23.21 -11.54 11.96
N VAL A 41 22.61 -10.44 11.49
CA VAL A 41 22.08 -10.34 10.12
C VAL A 41 22.66 -9.08 9.49
N SER A 42 23.53 -9.26 8.49
CA SER A 42 23.95 -8.15 7.63
C SER A 42 22.93 -7.98 6.50
N ARG A 43 22.48 -6.75 6.28
CA ARG A 43 21.51 -6.37 5.25
C ARG A 43 22.13 -5.57 4.11
N GLU A 44 23.39 -5.20 4.25
CA GLU A 44 24.14 -4.43 3.25
C GLU A 44 24.47 -5.31 2.06
N ASN A 45 24.25 -4.79 0.84
CA ASN A 45 24.60 -5.42 -0.42
C ASN A 45 24.05 -6.85 -0.68
N MET A 46 23.04 -7.28 0.08
CA MET A 46 22.40 -8.59 -0.14
C MET A 46 21.53 -8.57 -1.41
N PRO A 47 21.55 -9.64 -2.24
CA PRO A 47 20.74 -9.72 -3.44
C PRO A 47 19.24 -9.76 -3.09
N VAL A 48 18.38 -9.32 -4.01
CA VAL A 48 16.93 -9.36 -3.78
C VAL A 48 16.40 -10.78 -3.74
N LYS A 49 15.47 -11.03 -2.82
CA LYS A 49 14.78 -12.32 -2.72
C LYS A 49 13.62 -12.35 -3.71
N LYS A 50 13.91 -12.72 -4.96
CA LYS A 50 13.00 -12.63 -6.13
C LYS A 50 11.60 -13.18 -5.87
N GLN A 51 11.52 -14.39 -5.28
CA GLN A 51 10.23 -15.02 -5.00
C GLN A 51 9.40 -14.21 -3.99
N LYS A 52 10.04 -13.69 -2.93
CA LYS A 52 9.34 -12.95 -1.87
C LYS A 52 8.89 -11.57 -2.35
N GLN A 53 9.69 -10.90 -3.18
CA GLN A 53 9.29 -9.68 -3.89
C GLN A 53 8.02 -9.92 -4.72
N LYS A 54 8.00 -10.99 -5.52
CA LYS A 54 6.84 -11.33 -6.36
C LYS A 54 5.58 -11.61 -5.53
N THR A 55 5.68 -12.45 -4.50
CA THR A 55 4.50 -12.88 -3.72
C THR A 55 3.98 -11.79 -2.78
N ALA A 56 4.85 -10.90 -2.30
CA ALA A 56 4.46 -9.85 -1.36
C ALA A 56 3.99 -8.56 -2.05
N PHE A 57 4.19 -8.41 -3.36
CA PHE A 57 3.75 -7.22 -4.09
C PHE A 57 2.24 -6.96 -3.99
N PRO A 58 1.34 -7.90 -4.36
CA PRO A 58 -0.09 -7.64 -4.29
C PRO A 58 -0.61 -7.19 -2.91
N PRO A 59 -0.30 -7.89 -1.78
CA PRO A 59 -0.80 -7.45 -0.48
C PRO A 59 -0.19 -6.12 -0.03
N ASN A 60 1.10 -5.88 -0.27
CA ASN A 60 1.74 -4.62 0.11
C ASN A 60 1.19 -3.43 -0.70
N PHE A 61 0.86 -3.65 -1.97
CA PHE A 61 0.26 -2.62 -2.81
C PHE A 61 -1.13 -2.23 -2.29
N VAL A 62 -2.00 -3.20 -2.01
CA VAL A 62 -3.33 -2.95 -1.44
C VAL A 62 -3.23 -2.26 -0.07
N HIS A 63 -2.37 -2.75 0.84
CA HIS A 63 -2.17 -2.10 2.14
C HIS A 63 -1.69 -0.65 2.02
N SER A 64 -0.92 -0.32 0.98
CA SER A 64 -0.49 1.06 0.74
C SER A 64 -1.65 1.96 0.28
N LEU A 65 -2.64 1.40 -0.43
CA LEU A 65 -3.88 2.10 -0.79
C LEU A 65 -4.81 2.26 0.43
N ASP A 66 -4.91 1.23 1.27
CA ASP A 66 -5.69 1.32 2.52
C ASP A 66 -5.11 2.39 3.45
N SER A 67 -3.79 2.43 3.58
CA SER A 67 -3.08 3.49 4.33
C SER A 67 -3.31 4.87 3.70
N THR A 68 -3.35 4.95 2.37
CA THR A 68 -3.65 6.19 1.65
C THR A 68 -5.06 6.68 1.96
N HIS A 69 -6.05 5.78 1.92
CA HIS A 69 -7.44 6.08 2.24
C HIS A 69 -7.61 6.55 3.69
N LEU A 70 -6.95 5.85 4.63
CA LEU A 70 -6.90 6.24 6.05
C LEU A 70 -6.40 7.67 6.22
N LEU A 71 -5.24 7.98 5.62
CA LEU A 71 -4.62 9.30 5.72
C LEU A 71 -5.44 10.39 5.02
N MET A 72 -6.01 10.12 3.85
CA MET A 72 -6.90 11.06 3.16
C MET A 72 -8.11 11.42 4.04
N THR A 73 -8.72 10.42 4.66
CA THR A 73 -9.87 10.59 5.57
C THR A 73 -9.45 11.39 6.79
N ALA A 74 -8.38 10.99 7.48
CA ALA A 74 -7.86 11.67 8.65
C ALA A 74 -7.54 13.15 8.37
N LEU A 75 -6.81 13.44 7.28
CA LEU A 75 -6.44 14.81 6.92
C LEU A 75 -7.66 15.69 6.69
N LYS A 76 -8.64 15.20 5.91
CA LYS A 76 -9.84 15.99 5.58
C LYS A 76 -10.76 16.16 6.78
N TYR A 77 -10.87 15.15 7.63
CA TYR A 77 -11.70 15.16 8.83
C TYR A 77 -11.11 16.04 9.93
N CYS A 78 -9.81 15.90 10.23
CA CYS A 78 -9.10 16.74 11.20
C CYS A 78 -9.07 18.21 10.77
N ALA A 79 -9.03 18.52 9.46
CA ALA A 79 -9.10 19.89 8.96
C ALA A 79 -10.42 20.60 9.30
N ARG A 80 -11.47 19.86 9.72
CA ARG A 80 -12.75 20.41 10.22
C ARG A 80 -12.77 20.59 11.74
N GLY A 81 -11.64 20.39 12.41
CA GLY A 81 -11.54 20.45 13.87
C GLY A 81 -12.09 19.22 14.59
N LYS A 82 -12.28 18.10 13.88
CA LYS A 82 -12.79 16.84 14.44
C LYS A 82 -11.64 15.94 14.94
N THR A 83 -11.91 15.14 15.97
CA THR A 83 -10.96 14.17 16.52
C THR A 83 -11.00 12.87 15.72
N PHE A 84 -9.83 12.38 15.31
CA PHE A 84 -9.68 11.13 14.57
C PHE A 84 -8.68 10.20 15.25
N ALA A 85 -8.99 8.90 15.29
CA ALA A 85 -8.00 7.85 15.56
C ALA A 85 -8.19 6.71 14.54
N GLY A 86 -7.11 5.99 14.22
CA GLY A 86 -7.16 4.91 13.25
C GLY A 86 -6.24 3.76 13.60
N VAL A 87 -6.71 2.54 13.40
CA VAL A 87 -5.92 1.31 13.50
C VAL A 87 -6.10 0.54 12.20
N HIS A 88 -5.18 0.74 11.26
CA HIS A 88 -5.26 0.17 9.91
C HIS A 88 -6.59 0.51 9.20
N ASP A 89 -7.50 -0.45 9.10
CA ASP A 89 -8.82 -0.36 8.48
C ASP A 89 -9.95 0.00 9.45
N SER A 90 -9.62 0.26 10.73
CA SER A 90 -10.56 0.71 11.76
C SER A 90 -10.45 2.21 12.00
N TYR A 91 -11.58 2.92 11.96
CA TYR A 91 -11.65 4.38 11.99
C TYR A 91 -12.51 4.86 13.17
N TRP A 92 -11.94 5.64 14.07
CA TRP A 92 -12.57 6.02 15.34
C TRP A 92 -12.68 7.54 15.49
N THR A 93 -13.75 7.98 16.14
CA THR A 93 -14.03 9.38 16.51
C THR A 93 -14.94 9.42 17.75
N HIS A 94 -15.36 10.60 18.19
CA HIS A 94 -16.35 10.72 19.26
C HIS A 94 -17.73 10.24 18.80
N ALA A 95 -18.53 9.66 19.70
CA ALA A 95 -19.82 9.05 19.37
C ALA A 95 -20.79 10.01 18.64
N CYS A 96 -20.75 11.31 18.95
CA CYS A 96 -21.58 12.32 18.29
C CYS A 96 -21.20 12.59 16.83
N ASP A 97 -20.00 12.21 16.39
CA ASP A 97 -19.48 12.51 15.06
C ASP A 97 -19.38 11.27 14.14
N VAL A 98 -19.85 10.11 14.59
CA VAL A 98 -19.72 8.83 13.84
C VAL A 98 -20.34 8.92 12.45
N GLU A 99 -21.51 9.54 12.31
CA GLU A 99 -22.17 9.72 11.01
C GLU A 99 -21.34 10.61 10.07
N GLU A 100 -20.77 11.70 10.60
CA GLU A 100 -19.92 12.61 9.83
C GLU A 100 -18.63 11.92 9.35
N LEU A 101 -17.99 11.14 10.23
CA LEU A 101 -16.81 10.35 9.86
C LEU A 101 -17.16 9.33 8.79
N ALA A 102 -18.27 8.62 8.94
CA ALA A 102 -18.68 7.59 8.00
C ALA A 102 -18.99 8.16 6.61
N LEU A 103 -19.54 9.38 6.52
CA LEU A 103 -19.70 10.09 5.25
C LEU A 103 -18.34 10.47 4.64
N GLU A 104 -17.45 11.04 5.43
CA GLU A 104 -16.13 11.46 4.97
C GLU A 104 -15.31 10.29 4.42
N LEU A 105 -15.36 9.16 5.11
CA LEU A 105 -14.66 7.94 4.76
C LEU A 105 -15.10 7.42 3.39
N ARG A 106 -16.41 7.39 3.11
CA ARG A 106 -16.98 7.02 1.80
C ARG A 106 -16.57 7.99 0.70
N GLU A 107 -16.58 9.29 0.99
CA GLU A 107 -16.15 10.33 0.03
C GLU A 107 -14.67 10.16 -0.35
N GLN A 108 -13.78 9.93 0.63
CA GLN A 108 -12.36 9.72 0.36
C GLN A 108 -12.07 8.40 -0.35
N PHE A 109 -12.85 7.35 -0.07
CA PHE A 109 -12.75 6.09 -0.80
C PHE A 109 -13.04 6.29 -2.29
N ILE A 110 -14.17 6.94 -2.61
CA ILE A 110 -14.57 7.21 -3.98
C ILE A 110 -13.53 8.09 -4.67
N LYS A 111 -13.04 9.12 -3.99
CA LYS A 111 -12.00 10.00 -4.53
C LYS A 111 -10.72 9.22 -4.88
N LEU A 112 -10.28 8.32 -4.00
CA LEU A 112 -9.10 7.48 -4.22
C LEU A 112 -9.30 6.55 -5.41
N TYR A 113 -10.38 5.77 -5.43
CA TYR A 113 -10.60 4.74 -6.45
C TYR A 113 -11.13 5.25 -7.79
N LYS A 114 -11.48 6.55 -7.89
CA LYS A 114 -11.66 7.23 -9.18
C LYS A 114 -10.34 7.52 -9.89
N LEU A 115 -9.20 7.49 -9.19
CA LEU A 115 -7.89 7.66 -9.81
C LEU A 115 -7.55 6.45 -10.71
N PRO A 116 -6.76 6.65 -11.77
CA PRO A 116 -6.30 5.57 -12.64
C PRO A 116 -5.10 4.84 -11.99
N ILE A 117 -5.33 4.23 -10.82
CA ILE A 117 -4.28 3.69 -9.94
C ILE A 117 -3.38 2.65 -10.66
N LEU A 118 -3.97 1.75 -11.46
CA LEU A 118 -3.20 0.70 -12.15
C LEU A 118 -2.45 1.25 -13.36
N GLU A 119 -3.02 2.23 -14.05
CA GLU A 119 -2.39 2.95 -15.15
C GLU A 119 -1.20 3.79 -14.65
N ASP A 120 -1.35 4.45 -13.51
CA ASP A 120 -0.29 5.19 -12.85
C ASP A 120 0.83 4.26 -12.37
N LEU A 121 0.48 3.11 -11.80
CA LEU A 121 1.44 2.07 -11.44
C LEU A 121 2.19 1.52 -12.66
N GLU A 122 1.50 1.20 -13.76
CA GLU A 122 2.14 0.72 -14.99
C GLU A 122 3.15 1.74 -15.51
N ARG A 123 2.73 3.01 -15.61
CA ARG A 123 3.60 4.11 -16.05
C ARG A 123 4.84 4.24 -15.17
N GLU A 124 4.67 4.22 -13.86
CA GLU A 124 5.79 4.31 -12.91
C GLU A 124 6.72 3.09 -12.97
N LEU A 125 6.17 1.88 -13.12
CA LEU A 125 6.97 0.67 -13.29
C LEU A 125 7.79 0.73 -14.58
N LEU A 126 7.25 1.26 -15.67
CA LEU A 126 8.01 1.43 -16.92
C LEU A 126 9.10 2.52 -16.81
N GLU A 127 8.83 3.60 -16.07
CA GLU A 127 9.82 4.64 -15.78
C GLU A 127 11.00 4.09 -14.96
N TYR A 128 10.72 3.33 -13.90
CA TYR A 128 11.76 2.76 -13.06
C TYR A 128 12.45 1.53 -13.67
N TYR A 129 11.74 0.77 -14.51
CA TYR A 129 12.19 -0.50 -15.06
C TYR A 129 11.92 -0.58 -16.56
N PRO A 130 12.62 0.20 -17.41
CA PRO A 130 12.36 0.25 -18.86
C PRO A 130 12.43 -1.12 -19.55
N HIS A 131 13.22 -2.06 -19.01
CA HIS A 131 13.33 -3.43 -19.52
C HIS A 131 12.03 -4.26 -19.44
N LEU A 132 10.97 -3.74 -18.79
CA LEU A 132 9.64 -4.33 -18.72
C LEU A 132 8.72 -3.92 -19.88
N GLU A 133 9.14 -2.99 -20.74
CA GLU A 133 8.39 -2.59 -21.92
C GLU A 133 8.03 -3.82 -22.78
N GLY A 134 6.75 -3.92 -23.16
CA GLY A 134 6.20 -5.08 -23.88
C GLY A 134 6.11 -6.40 -23.08
N LYS A 135 6.49 -6.41 -21.79
CA LYS A 135 6.45 -7.61 -20.92
C LYS A 135 5.39 -7.54 -19.82
N LEU A 136 4.81 -6.36 -19.58
CA LEU A 136 3.71 -6.21 -18.64
C LEU A 136 2.42 -6.75 -19.26
N PRO A 137 1.57 -7.45 -18.48
CA PRO A 137 0.24 -7.81 -18.94
C PRO A 137 -0.61 -6.55 -19.13
N PRO A 138 -1.60 -6.57 -20.04
CA PRO A 138 -2.51 -5.44 -20.20
C PRO A 138 -3.28 -5.18 -18.90
N ILE A 139 -3.54 -3.91 -18.62
CA ILE A 139 -4.35 -3.50 -17.47
C ILE A 139 -5.75 -4.15 -17.59
N PRO A 140 -6.25 -4.80 -16.52
CA PRO A 140 -7.58 -5.38 -16.54
C PRO A 140 -8.66 -4.34 -16.85
N LYS A 141 -9.67 -4.74 -17.63
CA LYS A 141 -10.83 -3.86 -17.89
C LYS A 141 -11.58 -3.60 -16.58
N LYS A 142 -11.96 -2.34 -16.36
CA LYS A 142 -12.86 -1.96 -15.26
C LYS A 142 -14.24 -2.60 -15.47
N GLY A 143 -14.88 -2.98 -14.37
CA GLY A 143 -16.27 -3.43 -14.37
C GLY A 143 -17.25 -2.27 -14.54
N ASP A 144 -18.53 -2.54 -14.30
CA ASP A 144 -19.66 -1.62 -14.42
C ASP A 144 -20.11 -0.99 -13.09
N LEU A 145 -19.39 -1.26 -11.98
CA LEU A 145 -19.68 -0.70 -10.68
C LEU A 145 -19.61 0.84 -10.71
N ASP A 146 -20.75 1.49 -10.43
CA ASP A 146 -20.79 2.91 -10.11
C ASP A 146 -20.28 3.14 -8.68
N LEU A 147 -19.12 3.78 -8.54
CA LEU A 147 -18.53 4.06 -7.22
C LEU A 147 -19.42 4.97 -6.36
N GLU A 148 -20.33 5.76 -6.93
CA GLU A 148 -21.22 6.63 -6.14
C GLU A 148 -22.16 5.84 -5.22
N VAL A 149 -22.43 4.55 -5.51
CA VAL A 149 -23.25 3.70 -4.64
C VAL A 149 -22.62 3.51 -3.25
N VAL A 150 -21.29 3.63 -3.14
CA VAL A 150 -20.56 3.50 -1.88
C VAL A 150 -21.02 4.53 -0.85
N LYS A 151 -21.41 5.75 -1.29
CA LYS A 151 -21.92 6.81 -0.39
C LYS A 151 -23.13 6.39 0.42
N ARG A 152 -23.94 5.49 -0.14
CA ARG A 152 -25.20 5.02 0.45
C ARG A 152 -25.08 3.63 1.07
N SER A 153 -23.89 3.02 1.06
CA SER A 153 -23.69 1.68 1.59
C SER A 153 -23.58 1.72 3.13
N PRO A 154 -24.59 1.24 3.88
CA PRO A 154 -24.60 1.32 5.34
C PRO A 154 -23.51 0.45 5.97
N TYR A 155 -23.17 -0.69 5.34
CA TYR A 155 -22.20 -1.66 5.83
C TYR A 155 -20.82 -1.54 5.16
N PHE A 156 -20.52 -0.38 4.56
CA PHE A 156 -19.22 -0.15 3.93
C PHE A 156 -18.08 -0.13 4.96
N PHE A 157 -18.31 0.58 6.07
CA PHE A 157 -17.51 0.51 7.30
C PHE A 157 -18.51 0.52 8.47
N SER A 158 -18.36 -0.45 9.37
CA SER A 158 -19.27 -0.72 10.49
C SER A 158 -18.51 -0.79 11.80
#